data_AF-A0A2V3HHP9-F1
#
_entry.id   AF-A0A2V3HHP9-F1
#
_cell.length_a   1.000
_cell.length_b   1.000
_cell.length_c   1.000
_cell.angle_alpha   90.00
_cell.angle_beta   90.00
_cell.angle_gamma   90.00
#
_symmetry.space_group_name_H-M   'P 1'
#
loop_
_entity.id
_entity.type
_entity.pdbx_description
1 polymer ?
#
loop_
_entity_poly.entity_id
_entity_poly.type
_entity_poly.pdbx_seq_one_letter_code
_entity_poly.pdbx_strand_id
1 'polypeptide(L)'
;MTIELGVVDVQRRSRIERLTFETDHSEPLIAMLNRSRGETASDELLLHSAGPITDLAQSSMLPCLDSIRILFFEPHYDPTAAPQRGSPQSGSPLAGEVGLGAPEPLVMVIQEWHDERWRTIDEHRPASLAQALEITREFEVATASPNSTTDSPQSADALVTSPVTPGGFAGLLGYDMGRWASDIRLANNPEPGQLLGVLWRCDAWWVHERESDKLHLIALDGHPWLAAAEHSPATAFQEAQEVQIAPVTRATVPESESDSEHARAVERIRESIRGGHLYQLNYGRRWQGPMSDDPWLAFLRMTRSNPAPYASWLHLADHGWAVASASPERLLRLRDGVVSTRPIKGTRARGATEEEDLALRVEMASSAKEIAEHLMLVDLERHDLSRVCESDSVHWADWRVEALANVQHLVSGVQGRLAAEADAGAALAALFPGGSIIGCPKTVTMTAIDELEGAPRGAWTGSIGHMNSGAGEADWNILIRTLEAHSGPNEWHGVVQAGGGVVIDSIPAAEVEEARWKAAAITEATWGFRTGFSATELPEREVGILPVPQVEGVLGQVRPSENPEIGTQAVERDCPRVLLVDNLDSFSNNIAQALHRLGAEVVIVE
;
A
#
# COMPACT_ATOMS: atom_id res chain seq x y z
N MET A 1 -0.36 -54.03 16.28
CA MET A 1 -1.36 -53.37 15.41
C MET A 1 -0.68 -52.10 14.94
N THR A 2 -0.03 -52.21 13.80
CA THR A 2 0.84 -51.19 13.21
C THR A 2 -0.07 -50.19 12.52
N ILE A 3 -0.04 -48.93 12.95
CA ILE A 3 -0.78 -47.86 12.31
C ILE A 3 0.07 -47.42 11.11
N GLU A 4 -0.41 -47.74 9.91
CA GLU A 4 0.14 -47.22 8.66
C GLU A 4 -0.05 -45.70 8.64
N LEU A 5 1.06 -44.97 8.77
CA LEU A 5 1.15 -43.58 8.36
C LEU A 5 0.97 -43.54 6.85
N GLY A 6 -0.22 -43.13 6.41
CA GLY A 6 -0.50 -42.87 5.01
C GLY A 6 0.48 -41.83 4.47
N VAL A 7 1.18 -42.21 3.40
CA VAL A 7 1.94 -41.31 2.54
C VAL A 7 0.97 -40.22 2.06
N VAL A 8 1.22 -38.98 2.45
CA VAL A 8 0.49 -37.79 1.97
C VAL A 8 0.68 -37.71 0.47
N ASP A 9 -0.44 -37.75 -0.25
CA ASP A 9 -0.50 -37.74 -1.71
C ASP A 9 0.13 -36.44 -2.26
N VAL A 10 1.10 -36.60 -3.14
CA VAL A 10 1.82 -35.50 -3.78
C VAL A 10 0.94 -34.95 -4.91
N GLN A 11 0.48 -33.71 -4.74
CA GLN A 11 -0.11 -32.83 -5.77
C GLN A 11 -1.49 -33.19 -6.33
N ARG A 12 -2.54 -32.98 -5.53
CA ARG A 12 -3.85 -32.61 -6.10
C ARG A 12 -3.98 -31.09 -6.08
N ARG A 13 -3.56 -30.44 -7.16
CA ARG A 13 -3.75 -28.98 -7.32
C ARG A 13 -5.24 -28.67 -7.44
N SER A 14 -5.73 -27.68 -6.72
CA SER A 14 -7.12 -27.24 -6.84
C SER A 14 -7.36 -26.61 -8.20
N ARG A 15 -8.51 -26.92 -8.80
CA ARG A 15 -8.97 -26.27 -10.04
C ARG A 15 -9.59 -24.92 -9.71
N ILE A 16 -9.49 -23.99 -10.66
CA ILE A 16 -10.13 -22.67 -10.58
C ILE A 16 -11.29 -22.66 -11.56
N GLU A 17 -12.45 -22.22 -11.10
CA GLU A 17 -13.62 -21.99 -11.92
C GLU A 17 -13.89 -20.49 -12.06
N ARG A 18 -14.39 -20.10 -13.25
CA ARG A 18 -14.75 -18.72 -13.56
C ARG A 18 -16.13 -18.65 -14.19
N LEU A 19 -17.01 -17.84 -13.59
CA LEU A 19 -18.30 -17.45 -14.16
C LEU A 19 -18.27 -15.96 -14.51
N THR A 20 -18.93 -15.58 -15.61
CA THR A 20 -18.98 -14.19 -16.09
C THR A 20 -20.43 -13.73 -16.22
N PHE A 21 -20.70 -12.51 -15.77
CA PHE A 21 -22.00 -11.89 -15.72
C PHE A 21 -21.91 -10.48 -16.32
N GLU A 22 -22.97 -10.05 -16.98
CA GLU A 22 -23.15 -8.67 -17.43
C GLU A 22 -23.73 -7.85 -16.27
N THR A 23 -23.30 -6.60 -16.11
CA THR A 23 -23.82 -5.67 -15.11
C THR A 23 -24.03 -4.29 -15.74
N ASP A 24 -25.14 -3.64 -15.40
CA ASP A 24 -25.42 -2.23 -15.74
C ASP A 24 -25.19 -1.29 -14.56
N HIS A 25 -24.85 -1.84 -13.38
CA HIS A 25 -24.53 -1.08 -12.18
C HIS A 25 -23.08 -0.57 -12.24
N SER A 26 -22.86 0.72 -11.93
CA SER A 26 -21.54 1.37 -11.98
C SER A 26 -20.58 0.89 -10.88
N GLU A 27 -21.12 0.64 -9.67
CA GLU A 27 -20.36 0.17 -8.51
C GLU A 27 -20.96 -1.14 -7.92
N PRO A 28 -20.96 -2.25 -8.69
CA PRO A 28 -21.71 -3.45 -8.32
C PRO A 28 -21.25 -4.06 -6.99
N LEU A 29 -19.94 -4.04 -6.72
CA LEU A 29 -19.38 -4.62 -5.49
C LEU A 29 -19.74 -3.83 -4.22
N ILE A 30 -19.87 -2.49 -4.33
CA ILE A 30 -20.35 -1.66 -3.21
C ILE A 30 -21.81 -2.02 -2.90
N ALA A 31 -22.65 -2.18 -3.93
CA ALA A 31 -24.03 -2.55 -3.75
C ALA A 31 -24.19 -3.97 -3.15
N MET A 32 -23.36 -4.93 -3.60
CA MET A 32 -23.31 -6.27 -3.01
C MET A 32 -22.95 -6.24 -1.53
N LEU A 33 -21.87 -5.54 -1.17
CA LEU A 33 -21.44 -5.44 0.22
C LEU A 33 -22.52 -4.75 1.06
N ASN A 34 -23.04 -3.60 0.60
CA ASN A 34 -24.07 -2.83 1.30
C ASN A 34 -25.34 -3.66 1.62
N ARG A 35 -25.73 -4.59 0.74
CA ARG A 35 -26.86 -5.50 0.98
C ARG A 35 -26.55 -6.47 2.14
N SER A 36 -25.34 -7.02 2.19
CA SER A 36 -24.95 -8.07 3.16
C SER A 36 -24.73 -7.56 4.59
N ARG A 37 -24.38 -6.28 4.77
CA ARG A 37 -24.02 -5.68 6.08
C ARG A 37 -25.13 -5.69 7.14
N GLY A 38 -26.39 -5.87 6.73
CA GLY A 38 -27.52 -5.96 7.66
C GLY A 38 -27.84 -7.39 8.13
N GLU A 39 -27.21 -8.40 7.54
CA GLU A 39 -27.59 -9.82 7.72
C GLU A 39 -26.64 -10.57 8.66
N THR A 40 -25.35 -10.20 8.71
CA THR A 40 -24.34 -10.85 9.57
C THR A 40 -23.32 -9.85 10.10
N ALA A 41 -22.88 -10.02 11.35
CA ALA A 41 -21.69 -9.32 11.87
C ALA A 41 -20.45 -10.11 11.43
N SER A 42 -20.05 -9.94 10.17
CA SER A 42 -18.91 -10.63 9.56
C SER A 42 -17.81 -9.65 9.17
N ASP A 43 -16.60 -10.19 8.97
CA ASP A 43 -15.48 -9.42 8.45
C ASP A 43 -15.76 -8.99 7.01
N GLU A 44 -15.27 -7.81 6.63
CA GLU A 44 -15.47 -7.23 5.31
C GLU A 44 -14.15 -6.72 4.73
N LEU A 45 -13.96 -6.92 3.43
CA LEU A 45 -12.83 -6.40 2.67
C LEU A 45 -13.31 -6.09 1.26
N LEU A 46 -13.04 -4.87 0.79
CA LEU A 46 -13.31 -4.44 -0.58
C LEU A 46 -12.08 -3.70 -1.10
N LEU A 47 -11.52 -4.16 -2.21
CA LEU A 47 -10.47 -3.48 -2.96
C LEU A 47 -11.15 -2.78 -4.14
N HIS A 48 -11.35 -1.47 -4.05
CA HIS A 48 -12.19 -0.71 -4.96
C HIS A 48 -11.39 0.25 -5.83
N SER A 49 -11.42 0.04 -7.13
CA SER A 49 -10.90 1.01 -8.10
C SER A 49 -12.01 1.95 -8.54
N ALA A 50 -11.83 3.24 -8.23
CA ALA A 50 -12.70 4.32 -8.66
C ALA A 50 -11.96 5.31 -9.56
N GLY A 51 -12.72 6.26 -10.13
CA GLY A 51 -12.15 7.37 -10.92
C GLY A 51 -11.96 7.02 -12.38
N PRO A 52 -11.00 7.62 -13.09
CA PRO A 52 -10.77 7.29 -14.49
C PRO A 52 -10.41 5.82 -14.66
N ILE A 53 -10.73 5.25 -15.81
CA ILE A 53 -10.19 3.93 -16.19
C ILE A 53 -8.76 4.17 -16.67
N THR A 54 -7.80 3.65 -15.91
CA THR A 54 -6.36 3.68 -16.20
C THR A 54 -5.81 2.28 -16.00
N ASP A 55 -4.53 2.08 -16.33
CA ASP A 55 -3.80 0.85 -16.00
C ASP A 55 -3.66 0.58 -14.49
N LEU A 56 -4.02 1.53 -13.63
CA LEU A 56 -4.07 1.38 -12.16
C LEU A 56 -5.48 1.13 -11.62
N ALA A 57 -6.52 1.36 -12.43
CA ALA A 57 -7.91 1.36 -11.99
C ALA A 57 -8.78 0.46 -12.89
N GLN A 58 -8.27 -0.72 -13.27
CA GLN A 58 -8.96 -1.60 -14.21
C GLN A 58 -10.04 -2.46 -13.56
N SER A 59 -9.89 -2.82 -12.28
CA SER A 59 -10.76 -3.79 -11.63
C SER A 59 -11.00 -3.48 -10.16
N SER A 60 -12.26 -3.62 -9.72
CA SER A 60 -12.58 -3.71 -8.28
C SER A 60 -12.76 -5.18 -7.88
N MET A 61 -12.47 -5.52 -6.62
CA MET A 61 -12.43 -6.90 -6.14
C MET A 61 -13.04 -7.03 -4.74
N LEU A 62 -13.89 -8.04 -4.56
CA LEU A 62 -14.55 -8.41 -3.31
C LEU A 62 -14.22 -9.88 -3.00
N PRO A 63 -13.24 -10.14 -2.13
CA PRO A 63 -12.86 -11.49 -1.72
C PRO A 63 -13.85 -12.14 -0.75
N CYS A 64 -13.87 -13.47 -0.74
CA CYS A 64 -14.47 -14.26 0.32
C CYS A 64 -13.50 -14.38 1.51
N LEU A 65 -14.01 -14.26 2.75
CA LEU A 65 -13.20 -14.14 3.98
C LEU A 65 -13.50 -15.23 5.01
N ASP A 66 -14.23 -16.28 4.63
CA ASP A 66 -14.83 -17.27 5.54
C ASP A 66 -14.02 -18.57 5.69
N SER A 67 -12.71 -18.50 5.49
CA SER A 67 -11.81 -19.66 5.55
C SER A 67 -10.78 -19.55 6.68
N ILE A 68 -9.66 -18.88 6.44
CA ILE A 68 -8.57 -18.66 7.39
C ILE A 68 -8.34 -17.15 7.50
N ARG A 69 -8.04 -16.68 8.71
CA ARG A 69 -7.46 -15.37 8.92
C ARG A 69 -6.23 -15.44 9.81
N ILE A 70 -5.33 -14.50 9.60
CA ILE A 70 -4.08 -14.33 10.33
C ILE A 70 -4.11 -12.93 10.94
N LEU A 71 -3.94 -12.87 12.25
CA LEU A 71 -3.93 -11.63 13.02
C LEU A 71 -2.52 -11.37 13.54
N PHE A 72 -2.07 -10.12 13.42
CA PHE A 72 -0.77 -9.67 13.91
C PHE A 72 -0.97 -8.73 15.09
N PHE A 73 -0.34 -9.02 16.22
CA PHE A 73 -0.48 -8.26 17.45
C PHE A 73 0.85 -7.75 17.97
N GLU A 74 0.81 -6.59 18.61
CA GLU A 74 1.92 -6.03 19.37
C GLU A 74 2.34 -7.00 20.48
N PRO A 75 3.62 -7.41 20.54
CA PRO A 75 4.11 -8.25 21.61
C PRO A 75 4.01 -7.57 22.98
N HIS A 76 3.93 -8.38 24.02
CA HIS A 76 4.07 -7.86 25.37
C HIS A 76 5.55 -7.55 25.63
N TYR A 77 5.84 -6.30 25.95
CA TYR A 77 7.14 -5.85 26.42
C TYR A 77 6.97 -5.10 27.75
N ASP A 78 8.02 -5.01 28.56
CA ASP A 78 7.99 -4.21 29.79
C ASP A 78 8.12 -2.71 29.40
N PRO A 79 7.05 -1.90 29.55
CA PRO A 79 7.08 -0.49 29.16
C PRO A 79 8.08 0.32 30.01
N THR A 80 8.46 -0.21 31.19
CA THR A 80 9.45 0.43 32.07
C THR A 80 10.89 0.14 31.66
N ALA A 81 11.12 -0.87 30.80
CA ALA A 81 12.41 -1.22 30.23
C ALA A 81 12.69 -0.52 28.88
N ALA A 82 11.65 0.02 28.22
CA ALA A 82 11.81 0.87 27.05
C ALA A 82 12.55 2.18 27.44
N PRO A 83 13.45 2.72 26.60
CA PRO A 83 14.13 3.96 26.90
C PRO A 83 13.11 5.08 27.13
N GLN A 84 13.01 5.57 28.37
CA GLN A 84 12.14 6.69 28.70
C GLN A 84 12.64 7.96 27.99
N ARG A 85 11.70 8.80 27.54
CA ARG A 85 11.98 10.15 27.00
C ARG A 85 13.00 10.87 27.88
N GLY A 86 14.14 11.25 27.31
CA GLY A 86 15.16 12.05 28.00
C GLY A 86 16.07 11.28 28.96
N SER A 87 16.08 9.94 28.93
CA SER A 87 17.16 9.20 29.58
C SER A 87 18.49 9.50 28.85
N PRO A 88 19.58 9.81 29.56
CA PRO A 88 20.87 10.21 28.96
C PRO A 88 21.57 9.09 28.16
N GLN A 89 20.91 7.95 27.94
CA GLN A 89 21.38 6.82 27.14
C GLN A 89 20.64 6.67 25.80
N SER A 90 19.57 7.42 25.55
CA SER A 90 18.89 7.46 24.25
C SER A 90 19.29 8.74 23.53
N GLY A 91 20.08 8.60 22.47
CA GLY A 91 20.34 9.70 21.57
C GLY A 91 19.08 10.13 20.79
N SER A 92 19.18 11.24 20.04
CA SER A 92 18.12 11.69 19.14
C SER A 92 18.40 11.25 17.70
N PRO A 93 17.46 10.53 17.04
CA PRO A 93 17.56 10.26 15.61
C PRO A 93 17.69 11.52 14.75
N LEU A 94 17.12 12.64 15.18
CA LEU A 94 17.28 13.94 14.50
C LEU A 94 18.72 14.47 14.57
N ALA A 95 19.52 13.98 15.51
CA ALA A 95 20.96 14.24 15.64
C ALA A 95 21.82 13.08 15.10
N GLY A 96 21.22 12.11 14.38
CA GLY A 96 21.91 10.94 13.81
C GLY A 96 22.15 9.79 14.79
N GLU A 97 21.59 9.85 15.99
CA GLU A 97 21.73 8.80 17.01
C GLU A 97 20.52 7.85 16.96
N VAL A 98 20.67 6.74 16.23
CA VAL A 98 19.55 5.82 15.91
C VAL A 98 19.56 4.59 16.82
N GLY A 99 18.40 4.24 17.36
CA GLY A 99 18.18 3.01 18.13
C GLY A 99 18.02 1.80 17.21
N LEU A 100 19.14 1.20 16.79
CA LEU A 100 19.14 -0.04 16.02
C LEU A 100 18.90 -1.27 16.91
N GLY A 101 18.24 -2.27 16.36
CA GLY A 101 18.12 -3.59 16.97
C GLY A 101 16.76 -4.21 16.71
N ALA A 102 16.75 -5.54 16.63
CA ALA A 102 15.53 -6.29 16.42
C ALA A 102 14.47 -5.96 17.50
N PRO A 103 13.21 -5.74 17.10
CA PRO A 103 12.08 -5.68 18.03
C PRO A 103 11.86 -7.05 18.69
N GLU A 104 11.03 -7.08 19.74
CA GLU A 104 10.50 -8.35 20.24
C GLU A 104 9.75 -9.09 19.12
N PRO A 105 9.82 -10.44 19.07
CA PRO A 105 9.12 -11.20 18.05
C PRO A 105 7.62 -10.88 18.01
N LEU A 106 7.11 -10.65 16.80
CA LEU A 106 5.70 -10.33 16.54
C LEU A 106 4.80 -11.45 17.07
N VAL A 107 3.58 -11.13 17.52
CA VAL A 107 2.60 -12.17 17.86
C VAL A 107 1.70 -12.40 16.65
N MET A 108 1.74 -13.60 16.09
CA MET A 108 0.96 -13.99 14.92
C MET A 108 -0.02 -15.10 15.33
N VAL A 109 -1.32 -14.86 15.17
CA VAL A 109 -2.39 -15.81 15.54
C VAL A 109 -3.14 -16.23 14.28
N ILE A 110 -3.25 -17.54 14.05
CA ILE A 110 -3.92 -18.10 12.89
C ILE A 110 -5.25 -18.69 13.34
N GLN A 111 -6.32 -18.30 12.66
CA GLN A 111 -7.68 -18.68 12.99
C GLN A 111 -8.39 -19.27 11.78
N GLU A 112 -9.20 -20.29 12.03
CA GLU A 112 -10.07 -20.92 11.03
C GLU A 112 -11.53 -20.57 11.36
N TRP A 113 -12.32 -20.30 10.32
CA TRP A 113 -13.74 -20.06 10.44
C TRP A 113 -14.49 -21.39 10.53
N HIS A 114 -15.17 -21.63 11.65
CA HIS A 114 -15.90 -22.88 11.88
C HIS A 114 -17.10 -22.69 12.82
N ASP A 115 -18.30 -23.07 12.35
CA ASP A 115 -19.59 -22.85 13.03
C ASP A 115 -19.84 -21.36 13.35
N GLU A 116 -19.75 -20.48 12.35
CA GLU A 116 -20.02 -19.04 12.48
C GLU A 116 -19.14 -18.30 13.50
N ARG A 117 -17.94 -18.84 13.77
CA ARG A 117 -16.97 -18.23 14.68
C ARG A 117 -15.54 -18.55 14.28
N TRP A 118 -14.65 -17.63 14.58
CA TRP A 118 -13.21 -17.83 14.48
C TRP A 118 -12.68 -18.71 15.62
N ARG A 119 -11.85 -19.70 15.29
CA ARG A 119 -11.13 -20.54 16.26
C ARG A 119 -9.65 -20.46 15.99
N THR A 120 -8.86 -20.12 17.02
CA THR A 120 -7.40 -20.20 16.94
C THR A 120 -6.97 -21.65 16.72
N ILE A 121 -6.18 -21.87 15.67
CA ILE A 121 -5.62 -23.17 15.31
C ILE A 121 -4.11 -23.21 15.50
N ASP A 122 -3.43 -22.06 15.41
CA ASP A 122 -1.97 -21.98 15.58
C ASP A 122 -1.54 -20.57 16.03
N GLU A 123 -0.35 -20.49 16.62
CA GLU A 123 0.28 -19.24 17.07
C GLU A 123 1.80 -19.27 16.81
N HIS A 124 2.31 -18.21 16.18
CA HIS A 124 3.72 -18.06 15.87
C HIS A 124 4.31 -16.78 16.46
N ARG A 125 5.64 -16.76 16.55
CA ARG A 125 6.43 -15.60 16.99
C ARG A 125 7.52 -15.26 15.98
N PRO A 126 7.17 -14.76 14.78
CA PRO A 126 8.16 -14.43 13.77
C PRO A 126 9.04 -13.25 14.23
N ALA A 127 10.34 -13.37 13.96
CA ALA A 127 11.33 -12.33 14.26
C ALA A 127 11.34 -11.21 13.20
N SER A 128 10.83 -11.46 12.00
CA SER A 128 10.78 -10.50 10.90
C SER A 128 9.45 -10.59 10.13
N LEU A 129 9.15 -9.54 9.35
CA LEU A 129 7.98 -9.50 8.48
C LEU A 129 8.09 -10.56 7.37
N ALA A 130 9.30 -10.75 6.81
CA ALA A 130 9.55 -11.79 5.82
C ALA A 130 9.21 -13.18 6.35
N GLN A 131 9.59 -13.49 7.60
CA GLN A 131 9.25 -14.77 8.23
C GLN A 131 7.74 -14.90 8.48
N ALA A 132 7.06 -13.82 8.87
CA ALA A 132 5.61 -13.85 9.05
C ALA A 132 4.87 -14.15 7.73
N LEU A 133 5.36 -13.60 6.62
CA LEU A 133 4.80 -13.83 5.28
C LEU A 133 5.17 -15.21 4.72
N GLU A 134 6.33 -15.76 5.08
CA GLU A 134 6.71 -17.15 4.80
C GLU A 134 5.76 -18.14 5.50
N ILE A 135 5.46 -17.93 6.78
CA ILE A 135 4.46 -18.74 7.51
C ILE A 135 3.08 -18.57 6.86
N THR A 136 2.70 -17.35 6.50
CA THR A 136 1.41 -17.08 5.80
C THR A 136 1.29 -17.91 4.52
N ARG A 137 2.38 -18.04 3.75
CA ARG A 137 2.41 -18.83 2.51
C ARG A 137 2.11 -20.31 2.74
N GLU A 138 2.41 -20.89 3.90
CA GLU A 138 2.11 -22.29 4.21
C GLU A 138 0.60 -22.61 4.19
N PHE A 139 -0.24 -21.57 4.36
CA PHE A 139 -1.69 -21.68 4.37
C PHE A 139 -2.34 -21.36 3.00
N GLU A 140 -1.55 -20.98 1.99
CA GLU A 140 -2.04 -20.79 0.63
C GLU A 140 -2.52 -22.12 0.01
N VAL A 141 -3.53 -22.04 -0.86
CA VAL A 141 -3.98 -23.20 -1.62
C VAL A 141 -3.24 -23.27 -2.95
N ALA A 142 -2.48 -24.34 -3.16
CA ALA A 142 -1.81 -24.58 -4.44
C ALA A 142 -2.83 -24.83 -5.56
N THR A 143 -2.90 -23.90 -6.51
CA THR A 143 -3.75 -24.00 -7.70
C THR A 143 -2.97 -24.47 -8.92
N ALA A 144 -3.66 -25.11 -9.87
CA ALA A 144 -3.08 -25.37 -11.18
C ALA A 144 -3.01 -24.04 -11.92
N SER A 145 -1.78 -23.53 -12.16
CA SER A 145 -1.59 -22.29 -12.87
C SER A 145 -2.33 -22.31 -14.21
N PRO A 146 -3.15 -21.30 -14.54
CA PRO A 146 -3.76 -21.20 -15.88
C PRO A 146 -2.70 -21.13 -17.00
N ASN A 147 -1.45 -20.83 -16.65
CA ASN A 147 -0.32 -20.72 -17.59
C ASN A 147 0.54 -22.00 -17.71
N SER A 148 0.17 -23.13 -17.11
CA SER A 148 0.90 -24.38 -17.36
C SER A 148 0.48 -24.97 -18.71
N THR A 149 1.33 -24.80 -19.72
CA THR A 149 1.16 -25.21 -21.12
C THR A 149 1.19 -26.73 -21.36
N THR A 150 0.80 -27.55 -20.37
CA THR A 150 0.82 -29.02 -20.49
C THR A 150 -0.55 -29.68 -20.64
N ASP A 151 -1.66 -28.95 -20.50
CA ASP A 151 -2.98 -29.47 -20.80
C ASP A 151 -3.61 -28.73 -21.99
N SER A 152 -3.97 -29.52 -23.00
CA SER A 152 -4.55 -29.09 -24.29
C SER A 152 -5.65 -28.03 -24.14
N PRO A 153 -5.62 -26.93 -24.92
CA PRO A 153 -6.65 -25.90 -24.86
C PRO A 153 -7.94 -26.41 -25.50
N GLN A 154 -8.94 -26.71 -24.68
CA GLN A 154 -10.33 -26.94 -25.13
C GLN A 154 -11.28 -25.90 -24.54
N SER A 155 -10.96 -24.62 -24.70
CA SER A 155 -11.95 -23.54 -24.82
C SER A 155 -11.25 -22.26 -25.28
N ALA A 156 -11.88 -21.53 -26.19
CA ALA A 156 -11.36 -20.27 -26.73
C ALA A 156 -11.43 -19.09 -25.73
N ASP A 157 -11.88 -19.34 -24.48
CA ASP A 157 -11.95 -18.36 -23.38
C ASP A 157 -10.74 -18.40 -22.44
N ALA A 158 -9.76 -19.28 -22.66
CA ALA A 158 -8.65 -19.56 -21.75
C ALA A 158 -7.55 -18.48 -21.67
N LEU A 159 -7.73 -17.30 -22.28
CA LEU A 159 -6.71 -16.24 -22.37
C LEU A 159 -7.08 -14.93 -21.66
N VAL A 160 -8.20 -14.86 -20.94
CA VAL A 160 -8.49 -13.69 -20.09
C VAL A 160 -7.70 -13.82 -18.79
N THR A 161 -6.54 -13.16 -18.72
CA THR A 161 -5.74 -13.06 -17.49
C THR A 161 -6.56 -12.40 -16.38
N SER A 162 -6.91 -13.15 -15.34
CA SER A 162 -7.51 -12.60 -14.13
C SER A 162 -6.52 -11.70 -13.39
N PRO A 163 -6.96 -10.62 -12.70
CA PRO A 163 -6.08 -9.88 -11.80
C PRO A 163 -5.72 -10.66 -10.53
N VAL A 164 -6.45 -11.74 -10.22
CA VAL A 164 -6.31 -12.53 -8.99
C VAL A 164 -6.39 -14.03 -9.22
N THR A 165 -5.66 -14.77 -8.40
CA THR A 165 -5.75 -16.22 -8.24
C THR A 165 -6.30 -16.59 -6.85
N PRO A 166 -7.45 -17.30 -6.76
CA PRO A 166 -7.99 -17.76 -5.47
C PRO A 166 -7.02 -18.66 -4.70
N GLY A 167 -7.18 -18.70 -3.38
CA GLY A 167 -6.32 -19.46 -2.46
C GLY A 167 -5.10 -18.68 -1.93
N GLY A 168 -4.92 -17.42 -2.35
CA GLY A 168 -3.96 -16.47 -1.77
C GLY A 168 -4.54 -15.70 -0.58
N PHE A 169 -3.83 -14.67 -0.12
CA PHE A 169 -4.22 -13.83 1.00
C PHE A 169 -4.51 -12.39 0.59
N ALA A 170 -5.44 -11.73 1.28
CA ALA A 170 -5.69 -10.30 1.17
C ALA A 170 -5.96 -9.69 2.53
N GLY A 171 -5.63 -8.41 2.70
CA GLY A 171 -5.83 -7.72 3.97
C GLY A 171 -4.87 -6.56 4.13
N LEU A 172 -4.61 -6.18 5.38
CA LEU A 172 -3.93 -4.95 5.75
C LEU A 172 -2.75 -5.20 6.69
N LEU A 173 -1.63 -4.53 6.40
CA LEU A 173 -0.46 -4.40 7.27
C LEU A 173 -0.36 -2.95 7.75
N GLY A 174 -0.49 -2.71 9.05
CA GLY A 174 -0.32 -1.39 9.65
C GLY A 174 1.13 -0.92 9.62
N TYR A 175 1.36 0.39 9.57
CA TYR A 175 2.69 1.00 9.50
C TYR A 175 3.64 0.49 10.59
N ASP A 176 3.12 0.29 11.80
CA ASP A 176 3.92 -0.13 12.95
C ASP A 176 4.54 -1.53 12.75
N MET A 177 4.03 -2.32 11.79
CA MET A 177 4.66 -3.59 11.36
C MET A 177 6.02 -3.38 10.66
N GLY A 178 6.35 -2.14 10.26
CA GLY A 178 7.60 -1.80 9.59
C GLY A 178 8.84 -2.06 10.45
N ARG A 179 8.67 -2.14 11.78
CA ARG A 179 9.77 -2.50 12.70
C ARG A 179 10.37 -3.86 12.40
N TRP A 180 9.54 -4.82 11.99
CA TRP A 180 9.97 -6.17 11.62
C TRP A 180 10.46 -6.28 10.17
N ALA A 181 10.36 -5.19 9.39
CA ALA A 181 10.93 -5.10 8.05
C ALA A 181 12.31 -4.40 8.04
N SER A 182 12.59 -3.54 9.03
CA SER A 182 13.80 -2.70 9.09
C SER A 182 14.68 -2.91 10.33
N ASP A 183 14.34 -3.85 11.23
CA ASP A 183 15.07 -4.17 12.47
C ASP A 183 15.39 -2.96 13.35
N ILE A 184 14.37 -2.14 13.61
CA ILE A 184 14.46 -0.91 14.42
C ILE A 184 13.69 -1.00 15.73
N ARG A 185 14.15 -0.22 16.72
CA ARG A 185 13.43 0.01 17.98
C ARG A 185 12.80 1.40 17.98
N LEU A 186 11.52 1.46 18.33
CA LEU A 186 10.80 2.71 18.51
C LEU A 186 10.49 2.92 20.00
N ALA A 187 10.32 4.19 20.39
CA ALA A 187 9.98 4.58 21.75
C ALA A 187 8.46 4.60 21.99
N ASN A 188 7.64 4.89 20.97
CA ASN A 188 6.18 5.00 21.09
C ASN A 188 5.49 3.88 20.31
N ASN A 189 5.72 2.63 20.74
CA ASN A 189 5.04 1.47 20.16
C ASN A 189 3.53 1.49 20.48
N PRO A 190 2.70 0.79 19.69
CA PRO A 190 1.35 0.41 20.06
C PRO A 190 1.27 -0.25 21.44
N GLU A 191 0.08 -0.25 22.04
CA GLU A 191 -0.11 -0.89 23.35
C GLU A 191 0.05 -2.42 23.23
N PRO A 192 0.62 -3.12 24.23
CA PRO A 192 0.71 -4.57 24.23
C PRO A 192 -0.62 -5.26 23.92
N GLY A 193 -0.60 -6.17 22.95
CA GLY A 193 -1.80 -6.88 22.48
C GLY A 193 -2.69 -6.08 21.53
N GLN A 194 -2.31 -4.87 21.13
CA GLN A 194 -2.99 -4.12 20.08
C GLN A 194 -2.82 -4.83 18.73
N LEU A 195 -3.90 -4.90 17.95
CA LEU A 195 -3.87 -5.45 16.60
C LEU A 195 -3.13 -4.49 15.65
N LEU A 196 -2.23 -5.04 14.84
CA LEU A 196 -1.36 -4.32 13.91
C LEU A 196 -1.69 -4.60 12.44
N GLY A 197 -2.34 -5.73 12.16
CA GLY A 197 -2.67 -6.14 10.80
C GLY A 197 -3.50 -7.42 10.77
N VAL A 198 -4.10 -7.69 9.62
CA VAL A 198 -4.93 -8.87 9.38
C VAL A 198 -4.80 -9.31 7.92
N LEU A 199 -4.71 -10.61 7.68
CA LEU A 199 -4.78 -11.22 6.35
C LEU A 199 -5.81 -12.34 6.35
N TRP A 200 -6.71 -12.36 5.39
CA TRP A 200 -7.64 -13.46 5.16
C TRP A 200 -7.21 -14.26 3.95
N ARG A 201 -7.38 -15.58 4.00
CA ARG A 201 -7.25 -16.41 2.81
C ARG A 201 -8.52 -16.29 1.97
N CYS A 202 -8.34 -16.02 0.68
CA CYS A 202 -9.41 -15.68 -0.23
C CYS A 202 -9.62 -16.80 -1.24
N ASP A 203 -10.50 -17.74 -0.90
CA ASP A 203 -10.79 -18.95 -1.68
C ASP A 203 -11.77 -18.66 -2.85
N ALA A 204 -12.38 -17.47 -2.89
CA ALA A 204 -13.18 -16.96 -3.99
C ALA A 204 -13.17 -15.42 -4.07
N TRP A 205 -13.48 -14.89 -5.25
CA TRP A 205 -13.43 -13.47 -5.58
C TRP A 205 -14.56 -13.07 -6.52
N TRP A 206 -15.23 -11.98 -6.20
CA TRP A 206 -15.99 -11.21 -7.19
C TRP A 206 -15.09 -10.09 -7.75
N VAL A 207 -14.94 -10.05 -9.07
CA VAL A 207 -14.09 -9.09 -9.78
C VAL A 207 -14.93 -8.30 -10.77
N HIS A 208 -15.01 -6.99 -10.59
CA HIS A 208 -15.64 -6.08 -11.53
C HIS A 208 -14.59 -5.50 -12.48
N GLU A 209 -14.61 -5.93 -13.74
CA GLU A 209 -13.81 -5.39 -14.84
C GLU A 209 -14.47 -4.12 -15.38
N ARG A 210 -13.87 -2.96 -15.09
CA ARG A 210 -14.49 -1.64 -15.29
C ARG A 210 -14.53 -1.18 -16.73
N GLU A 211 -13.62 -1.66 -17.59
CA GLU A 211 -13.58 -1.25 -19.00
C GLU A 211 -14.71 -1.88 -19.81
N SER A 212 -15.06 -3.12 -19.48
CA SER A 212 -16.14 -3.85 -20.15
C SER A 212 -17.45 -3.92 -19.36
N ASP A 213 -17.50 -3.33 -18.16
CA ASP A 213 -18.60 -3.46 -17.19
C ASP A 213 -19.02 -4.94 -16.98
N LYS A 214 -18.02 -5.82 -16.82
CA LYS A 214 -18.24 -7.25 -16.61
C LYS A 214 -17.93 -7.63 -15.18
N LEU A 215 -18.74 -8.53 -14.65
CA LEU A 215 -18.53 -9.08 -13.33
C LEU A 215 -18.11 -10.55 -13.46
N HIS A 216 -17.06 -10.93 -12.75
CA HIS A 216 -16.55 -12.29 -12.74
C HIS A 216 -16.57 -12.86 -11.33
N LEU A 217 -17.08 -14.08 -11.19
CA LEU A 217 -16.84 -14.90 -10.01
C LEU A 217 -15.69 -15.84 -10.32
N ILE A 218 -14.62 -15.78 -9.53
CA ILE A 218 -13.42 -16.62 -9.67
C ILE A 218 -13.21 -17.33 -8.35
N ALA A 219 -13.28 -18.66 -8.35
CA ALA A 219 -13.24 -19.43 -7.10
C ALA A 219 -12.52 -20.76 -7.25
N LEU A 220 -12.08 -21.31 -6.12
CA LEU A 220 -11.64 -22.71 -6.05
C LEU A 220 -12.83 -23.65 -6.36
N ASP A 221 -12.55 -24.74 -7.06
CA ASP A 221 -13.54 -25.79 -7.38
C ASP A 221 -14.31 -26.24 -6.12
N GLY A 222 -15.63 -26.31 -6.24
CA GLY A 222 -16.54 -26.67 -5.15
C GLY A 222 -16.85 -25.54 -4.15
N HIS A 223 -16.34 -24.32 -4.34
CA HIS A 223 -16.64 -23.20 -3.45
C HIS A 223 -18.15 -22.86 -3.44
N PRO A 224 -18.77 -22.58 -2.27
CA PRO A 224 -20.21 -22.33 -2.16
C PRO A 224 -20.75 -21.21 -3.06
N TRP A 225 -19.93 -20.19 -3.32
CA TRP A 225 -20.32 -19.08 -4.21
C TRP A 225 -20.61 -19.53 -5.64
N LEU A 226 -19.94 -20.57 -6.16
CA LEU A 226 -20.18 -21.10 -7.51
C LEU A 226 -21.59 -21.68 -7.61
N ALA A 227 -21.94 -22.56 -6.67
CA ALA A 227 -23.27 -23.14 -6.59
C ALA A 227 -24.35 -22.07 -6.39
N ALA A 228 -24.12 -21.08 -5.52
CA ALA A 228 -25.07 -19.99 -5.30
C ALA A 228 -25.31 -19.15 -6.58
N ALA A 229 -24.25 -18.87 -7.33
CA ALA A 229 -24.33 -18.10 -8.56
C ALA A 229 -25.06 -18.84 -9.70
N GLU A 230 -24.93 -20.16 -9.80
CA GLU A 230 -25.66 -20.97 -10.79
C GLU A 230 -27.18 -21.00 -10.54
N HIS A 231 -27.60 -21.06 -9.27
CA HIS A 231 -29.01 -21.20 -8.92
C HIS A 231 -29.79 -19.89 -8.98
N SER A 232 -29.12 -18.75 -8.83
CA SER A 232 -29.78 -17.45 -8.87
C SER A 232 -28.92 -16.34 -9.51
N PRO A 233 -28.57 -16.45 -10.82
CA PRO A 233 -27.72 -15.46 -11.50
C PRO A 233 -28.34 -14.05 -11.49
N ALA A 234 -29.67 -13.97 -11.46
CA ALA A 234 -30.44 -12.74 -11.64
C ALA A 234 -30.70 -11.95 -10.33
N THR A 235 -30.81 -12.62 -9.17
CA THR A 235 -31.21 -11.95 -7.91
C THR A 235 -30.04 -11.32 -7.14
N ALA A 236 -28.80 -11.72 -7.42
CA ALA A 236 -27.64 -11.08 -6.81
C ALA A 236 -27.40 -9.66 -7.37
N PHE A 237 -27.74 -9.43 -8.66
CA PHE A 237 -27.34 -8.23 -9.40
C PHE A 237 -28.49 -7.30 -9.83
N GLN A 238 -29.66 -7.82 -10.22
CA GLN A 238 -30.76 -6.98 -10.73
C GLN A 238 -31.50 -6.17 -9.65
N GLU A 239 -31.31 -6.52 -8.37
CA GLU A 239 -31.95 -5.83 -7.23
C GLU A 239 -30.98 -4.91 -6.47
N ALA A 240 -29.73 -4.80 -6.92
CA ALA A 240 -28.74 -3.88 -6.35
C ALA A 240 -29.21 -2.44 -6.58
N GLN A 241 -29.87 -1.86 -5.57
CA GLN A 241 -30.26 -0.45 -5.59
C GLN A 241 -29.02 0.42 -5.37
N GLU A 242 -28.95 1.54 -6.10
CA GLU A 242 -27.94 2.56 -5.84
C GLU A 242 -27.93 2.95 -4.36
N VAL A 243 -26.75 2.87 -3.75
CA VAL A 243 -26.58 3.16 -2.34
C VAL A 243 -26.77 4.66 -2.10
N GLN A 244 -27.80 5.02 -1.33
CA GLN A 244 -28.07 6.40 -0.96
C GLN A 244 -27.04 6.88 0.07
N ILE A 245 -26.11 7.73 -0.36
CA ILE A 245 -25.05 8.25 0.51
C ILE A 245 -25.58 9.43 1.33
N ALA A 246 -25.92 9.15 2.59
CA ALA A 246 -26.38 10.16 3.54
C ALA A 246 -25.26 11.17 3.88
N PRO A 247 -25.60 12.47 4.00
CA PRO A 247 -24.67 13.46 4.52
C PRO A 247 -24.37 13.21 6.00
N VAL A 248 -23.27 13.75 6.50
CA VAL A 248 -22.93 13.70 7.92
C VAL A 248 -24.05 14.35 8.73
N THR A 249 -24.59 13.61 9.70
CA THR A 249 -25.77 14.03 10.48
C THR A 249 -25.49 15.21 11.39
N ARG A 250 -24.28 15.24 11.97
CA ARG A 250 -23.82 16.29 12.88
C ARG A 250 -22.33 16.57 12.65
N ALA A 251 -22.03 17.81 12.27
CA ALA A 251 -20.66 18.27 12.16
C ALA A 251 -19.98 18.33 13.54
N THR A 252 -18.77 17.83 13.64
CA THR A 252 -17.95 17.84 14.85
C THR A 252 -16.52 18.27 14.52
N VAL A 253 -15.85 18.95 15.44
CA VAL A 253 -14.47 19.39 15.24
C VAL A 253 -13.55 18.34 15.87
N PRO A 254 -12.73 17.60 15.10
CA PRO A 254 -11.77 16.66 15.64
C PRO A 254 -10.63 17.39 16.37
N GLU A 255 -10.02 16.70 17.33
CA GLU A 255 -8.80 17.13 17.99
C GLU A 255 -7.61 17.01 17.03
N SER A 256 -6.70 17.99 17.05
CA SER A 256 -5.48 18.00 16.25
C SER A 256 -4.44 18.91 16.92
N GLU A 257 -3.15 18.68 16.65
CA GLU A 257 -2.08 19.63 16.99
C GLU A 257 -2.36 21.01 16.39
N SER A 258 -1.77 22.06 16.98
CA SER A 258 -1.85 23.42 16.42
C SER A 258 -0.92 23.60 15.23
N ASP A 259 -1.24 24.56 14.37
CA ASP A 259 -0.39 24.96 13.24
C ASP A 259 1.03 25.38 13.69
N SER A 260 1.14 25.94 14.89
CA SER A 260 2.42 26.34 15.47
C SER A 260 3.28 25.16 15.92
N GLU A 261 2.67 24.07 16.37
CA GLU A 261 3.37 22.85 16.78
C GLU A 261 3.89 22.12 15.54
N HIS A 262 3.04 21.95 14.54
CA HIS A 262 3.41 21.38 13.25
C HIS A 262 4.55 22.17 12.59
N ALA A 263 4.46 23.50 12.54
CA ALA A 263 5.53 24.33 11.98
C ALA A 263 6.87 24.20 12.74
N ARG A 264 6.84 23.99 14.06
CA ARG A 264 8.07 23.72 14.84
C ARG A 264 8.63 22.34 14.53
N ALA A 265 7.79 21.32 14.33
CA ALA A 265 8.23 20.00 13.92
C ALA A 265 8.95 20.07 12.56
N VAL A 266 8.38 20.81 11.58
CA VAL A 266 9.02 21.06 10.29
C VAL A 266 10.39 21.71 10.43
N GLU A 267 10.54 22.70 11.32
CA GLU A 267 11.86 23.32 11.51
C GLU A 267 12.89 22.39 12.16
N ARG A 268 12.48 21.54 13.11
CA ARG A 268 13.36 20.51 13.68
C ARG A 268 13.84 19.52 12.61
N ILE A 269 12.97 19.12 11.69
CA ILE A 269 13.33 18.27 10.55
C ILE A 269 14.35 18.98 9.65
N ARG A 270 14.12 20.26 9.33
CA ARG A 270 15.06 21.04 8.50
C ARG A 270 16.42 21.20 9.17
N GLU A 271 16.47 21.39 10.48
CA GLU A 271 17.73 21.41 11.24
C GLU A 271 18.46 20.07 11.16
N SER A 272 17.75 18.94 11.27
CA SER A 272 18.31 17.60 11.08
C SER A 272 18.87 17.38 9.67
N ILE A 273 18.14 17.82 8.64
CA ILE A 273 18.59 17.78 7.24
C ILE A 273 19.85 18.65 7.05
N ARG A 274 19.91 19.85 7.64
CA ARG A 274 21.13 20.70 7.63
C ARG A 274 22.31 20.01 8.31
N GLY A 275 22.04 19.21 9.34
CA GLY A 275 23.05 18.38 10.02
C GLY A 275 23.55 17.21 9.17
N GLY A 276 22.87 16.88 8.07
CA GLY A 276 23.19 15.75 7.20
C GLY A 276 22.72 14.40 7.76
N HIS A 277 21.74 14.39 8.67
CA HIS A 277 21.21 13.16 9.26
C HIS A 277 20.03 12.57 8.47
N LEU A 278 19.32 13.42 7.74
CA LEU A 278 18.15 13.08 6.93
C LEU A 278 18.27 13.78 5.57
N TYR A 279 17.72 13.18 4.51
CA TYR A 279 17.51 13.84 3.22
C TYR A 279 16.08 14.38 3.10
N GLN A 280 15.11 13.55 3.53
CA GLN A 280 13.69 13.85 3.53
C GLN A 280 13.01 13.08 4.65
N LEU A 281 12.03 13.67 5.31
CA LEU A 281 11.15 13.00 6.27
C LEU A 281 9.70 13.40 6.02
N ASN A 282 8.79 12.42 5.98
CA ASN A 282 7.36 12.67 5.89
C ASN A 282 6.74 12.79 7.29
N TYR A 283 6.31 14.00 7.65
CA TYR A 283 5.68 14.28 8.94
C TYR A 283 4.16 14.33 8.80
N GLY A 284 3.45 13.55 9.63
CA GLY A 284 2.00 13.46 9.61
C GLY A 284 1.32 14.24 10.73
N ARG A 285 0.41 15.14 10.36
CA ARG A 285 -0.54 15.76 11.29
C ARG A 285 -1.73 14.85 11.52
N ARG A 286 -2.12 14.66 12.78
CA ARG A 286 -3.26 13.83 13.18
C ARG A 286 -4.52 14.65 13.48
N TRP A 287 -5.66 14.15 13.05
CA TRP A 287 -7.01 14.56 13.45
C TRP A 287 -7.75 13.36 14.02
N GLN A 288 -8.33 13.48 15.21
CA GLN A 288 -9.01 12.37 15.87
C GLN A 288 -10.24 12.82 16.64
N GLY A 289 -11.21 11.93 16.80
CA GLY A 289 -12.40 12.22 17.59
C GLY A 289 -13.55 11.24 17.37
N PRO A 290 -14.63 11.36 18.16
CA PRO A 290 -15.81 10.53 18.01
C PRO A 290 -16.49 10.80 16.66
N MET A 291 -17.07 9.75 16.07
CA MET A 291 -17.81 9.80 14.81
C MET A 291 -19.31 9.85 15.07
N SER A 292 -20.04 10.60 14.24
CA SER A 292 -21.50 10.73 14.37
C SER A 292 -22.28 9.64 13.64
N ASP A 293 -21.61 8.83 12.82
CA ASP A 293 -22.20 7.73 12.06
C ASP A 293 -21.22 6.58 11.81
N ASP A 294 -21.69 5.53 11.12
CA ASP A 294 -20.92 4.32 10.79
C ASP A 294 -19.77 4.64 9.82
N PRO A 295 -18.54 4.11 10.04
CA PRO A 295 -17.40 4.38 9.15
C PRO A 295 -17.63 3.97 7.69
N TRP A 296 -18.56 3.05 7.40
CA TRP A 296 -18.97 2.72 6.03
C TRP A 296 -19.56 3.92 5.30
N LEU A 297 -20.37 4.74 5.98
CA LEU A 297 -20.94 5.95 5.37
C LEU A 297 -19.83 6.96 5.08
N ALA A 298 -18.81 7.04 5.94
CA ALA A 298 -17.61 7.84 5.67
C ALA A 298 -16.86 7.32 4.43
N PHE A 299 -16.65 6.01 4.30
CA PHE A 299 -16.06 5.40 3.10
C PHE A 299 -16.81 5.76 1.81
N LEU A 300 -18.15 5.60 1.80
CA LEU A 300 -18.96 5.96 0.63
C LEU A 300 -18.83 7.45 0.26
N ARG A 301 -18.81 8.34 1.27
CA ARG A 301 -18.58 9.78 1.05
C ARG A 301 -17.17 10.07 0.52
N MET A 302 -16.16 9.37 1.02
CA MET A 302 -14.76 9.49 0.58
C MET A 302 -14.63 9.09 -0.89
N THR A 303 -15.09 7.89 -1.27
CA THR A 303 -14.98 7.37 -2.64
C THR A 303 -15.70 8.24 -3.65
N ARG A 304 -16.86 8.81 -3.29
CA ARG A 304 -17.59 9.75 -4.16
C ARG A 304 -16.86 11.08 -4.33
N SER A 305 -16.24 11.62 -3.27
CA SER A 305 -15.60 12.94 -3.31
C SER A 305 -14.18 12.90 -3.85
N ASN A 306 -13.45 11.79 -3.64
CA ASN A 306 -12.07 11.59 -4.07
C ASN A 306 -11.92 10.17 -4.62
N PRO A 307 -12.44 9.92 -5.82
CA PRO A 307 -12.27 8.62 -6.44
C PRO A 307 -10.77 8.34 -6.67
N ALA A 308 -10.34 7.13 -6.32
CA ALA A 308 -8.94 6.73 -6.37
C ALA A 308 -8.78 5.30 -6.91
N PRO A 309 -7.68 4.99 -7.61
CA PRO A 309 -7.41 3.67 -8.20
C PRO A 309 -7.33 2.54 -7.16
N TYR A 310 -6.89 2.84 -5.94
CA TYR A 310 -6.68 1.87 -4.86
C TYR A 310 -7.50 2.23 -3.62
N ALA A 311 -8.74 2.70 -3.79
CA ALA A 311 -9.64 2.85 -2.66
C ALA A 311 -9.91 1.49 -2.02
N SER A 312 -10.14 1.46 -0.71
CA SER A 312 -10.33 0.20 -0.01
C SER A 312 -11.19 0.37 1.23
N TRP A 313 -11.95 -0.66 1.54
CA TRP A 313 -12.70 -0.79 2.78
C TRP A 313 -12.30 -2.08 3.48
N LEU A 314 -12.09 -1.99 4.79
CA LEU A 314 -11.87 -3.12 5.67
C LEU A 314 -12.69 -2.94 6.95
N HIS A 315 -13.33 -4.00 7.41
CA HIS A 315 -13.99 -4.05 8.71
C HIS A 315 -13.74 -5.41 9.35
N LEU A 316 -13.04 -5.44 10.48
CA LEU A 316 -12.80 -6.62 11.29
C LEU A 316 -13.78 -6.59 12.47
N ALA A 317 -14.87 -7.34 12.34
CA ALA A 317 -16.09 -7.10 13.11
C ALA A 317 -15.89 -7.37 14.61
N ASP A 318 -15.21 -8.47 14.95
CA ASP A 318 -15.03 -8.90 16.35
C ASP A 318 -13.95 -8.10 17.11
N HIS A 319 -13.15 -7.32 16.39
CA HIS A 319 -12.18 -6.38 16.97
C HIS A 319 -12.69 -4.93 16.92
N GLY A 320 -13.84 -4.69 16.27
CA GLY A 320 -14.39 -3.34 16.11
C GLY A 320 -13.45 -2.40 15.38
N TRP A 321 -12.70 -2.89 14.38
CA TRP A 321 -11.70 -2.11 13.65
C TRP A 321 -12.13 -1.93 12.20
N ALA A 322 -12.17 -0.69 11.73
CA ALA A 322 -12.53 -0.35 10.37
C ALA A 322 -11.51 0.59 9.73
N VAL A 323 -11.21 0.37 8.45
CA VAL A 323 -10.31 1.22 7.66
C VAL A 323 -10.97 1.57 6.34
N ALA A 324 -11.07 2.86 6.05
CA ALA A 324 -11.57 3.40 4.80
C ALA A 324 -10.46 4.22 4.13
N SER A 325 -10.05 3.84 2.92
CA SER A 325 -8.97 4.51 2.20
C SER A 325 -9.42 4.96 0.80
N ALA A 326 -8.92 6.12 0.38
CA ALA A 326 -9.03 6.63 -0.99
C ALA A 326 -7.61 6.80 -1.58
N SER A 327 -6.81 5.73 -1.54
CA SER A 327 -5.39 5.79 -1.90
C SER A 327 -5.16 5.93 -3.42
N PRO A 328 -4.32 6.89 -3.85
CA PRO A 328 -3.88 7.00 -5.24
C PRO A 328 -2.59 6.23 -5.56
N GLU A 329 -1.86 5.73 -4.55
CA GLU A 329 -0.47 5.29 -4.72
C GLU A 329 -0.31 3.79 -4.48
N ARG A 330 0.44 3.14 -5.38
CA ARG A 330 0.76 1.72 -5.30
C ARG A 330 2.12 1.52 -4.65
N LEU A 331 2.19 0.66 -3.64
CA LEU A 331 3.45 0.22 -3.03
C LEU A 331 4.15 -0.81 -3.93
N LEU A 332 3.42 -1.84 -4.33
CA LEU A 332 3.99 -3.01 -5.00
C LEU A 332 2.97 -3.64 -5.93
N ARG A 333 3.39 -4.00 -7.14
CA ARG A 333 2.74 -5.02 -7.97
C ARG A 333 3.76 -6.07 -8.37
N LEU A 334 3.42 -7.34 -8.17
CA LEU A 334 4.13 -8.49 -8.71
C LEU A 334 3.19 -9.19 -9.70
N ARG A 335 3.64 -9.34 -10.95
CA ARG A 335 2.91 -10.10 -11.97
C ARG A 335 3.88 -10.57 -13.05
N ASP A 336 3.70 -11.80 -13.53
CA ASP A 336 4.54 -12.37 -14.60
C ASP A 336 6.06 -12.31 -14.29
N GLY A 337 6.41 -12.44 -13.01
CA GLY A 337 7.79 -12.34 -12.52
C GLY A 337 8.38 -10.92 -12.49
N VAL A 338 7.58 -9.89 -12.80
CA VAL A 338 7.99 -8.48 -12.75
C VAL A 338 7.43 -7.82 -11.50
N VAL A 339 8.33 -7.27 -10.69
CA VAL A 339 8.01 -6.40 -9.56
C VAL A 339 8.01 -4.95 -10.05
N SER A 340 6.99 -4.18 -9.67
CA SER A 340 6.91 -2.75 -9.99
C SER A 340 6.31 -1.90 -8.88
N THR A 341 6.79 -0.67 -8.76
CA THR A 341 6.29 0.39 -7.88
C THR A 341 6.04 1.65 -8.71
N ARG A 342 5.18 2.54 -8.23
CA ARG A 342 4.82 3.79 -8.93
C ARG A 342 4.85 5.00 -8.01
N PRO A 343 6.05 5.56 -7.74
CA PRO A 343 6.15 6.80 -6.99
C PRO A 343 5.46 7.96 -7.71
N ILE A 344 4.81 8.81 -6.91
CA ILE A 344 4.11 10.01 -7.36
C ILE A 344 4.80 11.22 -6.74
N LYS A 345 5.21 12.20 -7.55
CA LYS A 345 5.80 13.45 -7.05
C LYS A 345 5.57 14.60 -8.01
N GLY A 346 5.55 15.82 -7.48
CA GLY A 346 5.22 17.02 -8.23
C GLY A 346 3.74 17.09 -8.50
N THR A 347 3.05 17.99 -7.79
CA THR A 347 1.61 18.23 -7.92
C THR A 347 1.40 19.65 -8.39
N ARG A 348 0.56 19.83 -9.41
CA ARG A 348 0.01 21.14 -9.78
C ARG A 348 -1.50 21.06 -9.83
N ALA A 349 -2.16 22.18 -9.53
CA ALA A 349 -3.58 22.34 -9.80
C ALA A 349 -3.85 22.20 -11.32
N ARG A 350 -5.10 21.89 -11.69
CA ARG A 350 -5.54 22.06 -13.07
C ARG A 350 -5.72 23.55 -13.37
N GLY A 351 -5.45 23.95 -14.61
CA GLY A 351 -5.67 25.31 -15.09
C GLY A 351 -7.13 25.57 -15.48
N ALA A 352 -7.59 26.81 -15.44
CA ALA A 352 -8.97 27.17 -15.81
C ALA A 352 -9.21 27.07 -17.33
N THR A 353 -8.15 27.17 -18.14
CA THR A 353 -8.18 26.99 -19.60
C THR A 353 -7.16 25.94 -20.06
N GLU A 354 -7.27 25.42 -21.31
CA GLU A 354 -6.30 24.46 -21.91
C GLU A 354 -4.88 24.99 -21.90
N GLU A 355 -4.74 26.28 -22.20
CA GLU A 355 -3.45 26.96 -22.23
C GLU A 355 -2.84 27.06 -20.84
N GLU A 356 -3.64 27.43 -19.83
CA GLU A 356 -3.18 27.50 -18.44
C GLU A 356 -2.81 26.11 -17.90
N ASP A 357 -3.64 25.10 -18.19
CA ASP A 357 -3.40 23.73 -17.76
C ASP A 357 -2.15 23.12 -18.40
N LEU A 358 -1.87 23.47 -19.66
CA LEU A 358 -0.62 23.11 -20.32
C LEU A 358 0.57 23.89 -19.75
N ALA A 359 0.41 25.19 -19.47
CA ALA A 359 1.46 26.01 -18.88
C ALA A 359 1.89 25.47 -17.51
N LEU A 360 0.95 25.07 -16.66
CA LEU A 360 1.22 24.43 -15.36
C LEU A 360 1.94 23.09 -15.52
N ARG A 361 1.60 22.29 -16.53
CA ARG A 361 2.33 21.05 -16.86
C ARG A 361 3.77 21.32 -17.31
N VAL A 362 3.97 22.31 -18.17
CA VAL A 362 5.29 22.70 -18.66
C VAL A 362 6.12 23.26 -17.51
N GLU A 363 5.53 24.06 -16.61
CA GLU A 363 6.19 24.56 -15.40
C GLU A 363 6.66 23.40 -14.51
N MET A 364 5.79 22.42 -14.24
CA MET A 364 6.14 21.23 -13.47
C MET A 364 7.29 20.45 -14.10
N ALA A 365 7.24 20.21 -15.42
CA ALA A 365 8.28 19.47 -16.15
C ALA A 365 9.61 20.26 -16.31
N SER A 366 9.57 21.59 -16.23
CA SER A 366 10.76 22.46 -16.36
C SER A 366 11.34 22.91 -15.02
N SER A 367 10.70 22.57 -13.90
CA SER A 367 11.20 22.87 -12.57
C SER A 367 12.33 21.91 -12.19
N ALA A 368 13.55 22.45 -12.11
CA ALA A 368 14.72 21.69 -11.65
C ALA A 368 14.52 21.10 -10.25
N LYS A 369 13.77 21.79 -9.38
CA LYS A 369 13.43 21.31 -8.03
C LYS A 369 12.53 20.06 -8.10
N GLU A 370 11.43 20.14 -8.83
CA GLU A 370 10.45 19.04 -8.93
C GLU A 370 11.07 17.80 -9.57
N ILE A 371 11.86 17.98 -10.64
CA ILE A 371 12.56 16.89 -11.31
C ILE A 371 13.61 16.26 -10.39
N ALA A 372 14.36 17.06 -9.62
CA ALA A 372 15.36 16.52 -8.69
C ALA A 372 14.70 15.70 -7.56
N GLU A 373 13.63 16.22 -6.95
CA GLU A 373 12.86 15.48 -5.93
C GLU A 373 12.25 14.20 -6.50
N HIS A 374 11.73 14.26 -7.74
CA HIS A 374 11.18 13.10 -8.43
C HIS A 374 12.23 12.03 -8.71
N LEU A 375 13.40 12.41 -9.24
CA LEU A 375 14.49 11.46 -9.53
C LEU A 375 15.05 10.83 -8.24
N MET A 376 15.14 11.61 -7.16
CA MET A 376 15.53 11.07 -5.85
C MET A 376 14.58 9.95 -5.40
N LEU A 377 13.27 10.12 -5.59
CA LEU A 377 12.28 9.07 -5.29
C LEU A 377 12.42 7.87 -6.22
N VAL A 378 12.62 8.09 -7.52
CA VAL A 378 12.91 6.99 -8.46
C VAL A 378 14.13 6.19 -8.00
N ASP A 379 15.20 6.85 -7.57
CA ASP A 379 16.39 6.17 -7.07
C ASP A 379 16.16 5.45 -5.72
N LEU A 380 15.36 6.02 -4.81
CA LEU A 380 14.95 5.34 -3.58
C LEU A 380 14.20 4.03 -3.88
N GLU A 381 13.24 4.09 -4.79
CA GLU A 381 12.47 2.92 -5.19
C GLU A 381 13.35 1.88 -5.92
N ARG A 382 14.31 2.31 -6.74
CA ARG A 382 15.31 1.40 -7.35
C ARG A 382 16.15 0.68 -6.31
N HIS A 383 16.56 1.41 -5.25
CA HIS A 383 17.29 0.81 -4.14
C HIS A 383 16.43 -0.25 -3.44
N ASP A 384 15.17 0.05 -3.13
CA ASP A 384 14.28 -0.90 -2.48
C ASP A 384 14.04 -2.16 -3.34
N LEU A 385 13.73 -1.99 -4.64
CA LEU A 385 13.52 -3.11 -5.56
C LEU A 385 14.77 -3.98 -5.75
N SER A 386 15.96 -3.38 -5.74
CA SER A 386 17.22 -4.10 -5.97
C SER A 386 17.53 -5.17 -4.93
N ARG A 387 16.92 -5.11 -3.75
CA ARG A 387 17.07 -6.11 -2.68
C ARG A 387 16.39 -7.45 -2.99
N VAL A 388 15.39 -7.43 -3.88
CA VAL A 388 14.55 -8.60 -4.22
C VAL A 388 14.49 -8.91 -5.71
N CYS A 389 15.09 -8.07 -6.54
CA CYS A 389 15.16 -8.27 -7.98
C CYS A 389 16.53 -8.80 -8.40
N GLU A 390 16.56 -9.48 -9.53
CA GLU A 390 17.81 -9.89 -10.15
C GLU A 390 18.70 -8.68 -10.47
N SER A 391 20.01 -8.87 -10.32
CA SER A 391 21.01 -7.86 -10.66
C SER A 391 20.79 -7.33 -12.08
N ASP A 392 20.92 -6.01 -12.24
CA ASP A 392 20.72 -5.27 -13.50
C ASP A 392 19.33 -5.31 -14.15
N SER A 393 18.34 -5.99 -13.54
CA SER A 393 16.97 -5.97 -14.05
C SER A 393 16.19 -4.70 -13.66
N VAL A 394 16.60 -4.02 -12.57
CA VAL A 394 15.89 -2.85 -12.03
C VAL A 394 16.15 -1.60 -12.85
N HIS A 395 15.09 -0.99 -13.39
CA HIS A 395 15.16 0.18 -14.25
C HIS A 395 13.97 1.14 -14.05
N TRP A 396 14.19 2.40 -14.44
CA TRP A 396 13.14 3.43 -14.48
C TRP A 396 12.29 3.26 -15.75
N ALA A 397 10.97 3.30 -15.60
CA ALA A 397 9.97 3.10 -16.65
C ALA A 397 8.78 4.08 -16.51
N ASP A 398 7.86 4.05 -17.48
CA ASP A 398 6.52 4.69 -17.42
C ASP A 398 6.47 6.16 -16.94
N TRP A 399 7.35 7.02 -17.44
CA TRP A 399 7.33 8.44 -17.07
C TRP A 399 6.22 9.21 -17.80
N ARG A 400 5.24 9.70 -17.03
CA ARG A 400 4.02 10.32 -17.56
C ARG A 400 3.45 11.37 -16.62
N VAL A 401 2.50 12.17 -17.11
CA VAL A 401 1.64 13.04 -16.31
C VAL A 401 0.30 12.34 -16.12
N GLU A 402 -0.13 12.19 -14.87
CA GLU A 402 -1.50 11.79 -14.55
C GLU A 402 -2.31 13.02 -14.18
N ALA A 403 -3.22 13.41 -15.07
CA ALA A 403 -4.12 14.53 -14.86
C ALA A 403 -5.41 14.03 -14.22
N LEU A 404 -5.61 14.32 -12.94
CA LEU A 404 -6.84 14.11 -12.19
C LEU A 404 -7.79 15.32 -12.35
N ALA A 405 -8.98 15.24 -11.77
CA ALA A 405 -10.03 16.24 -11.99
C ALA A 405 -9.57 17.67 -11.61
N ASN A 406 -8.87 17.81 -10.49
CA ASN A 406 -8.51 19.12 -9.92
C ASN A 406 -6.99 19.29 -9.76
N VAL A 407 -6.21 18.22 -9.96
CA VAL A 407 -4.74 18.23 -9.87
C VAL A 407 -4.11 17.37 -10.96
N GLN A 408 -2.83 17.55 -11.23
CA GLN A 408 -2.05 16.72 -12.16
C GLN A 408 -0.63 16.52 -11.64
N HIS A 409 -0.14 15.27 -11.68
CA HIS A 409 1.13 14.90 -11.06
C HIS A 409 2.09 14.21 -12.03
N LEU A 410 3.41 14.29 -11.76
CA LEU A 410 4.38 13.41 -12.44
C LEU A 410 4.36 12.03 -11.77
N VAL A 411 4.31 11.01 -12.62
CA VAL A 411 4.33 9.61 -12.19
C VAL A 411 5.45 8.90 -12.92
N SER A 412 6.11 7.99 -12.22
CA SER A 412 7.11 7.10 -12.79
C SER A 412 6.92 5.69 -12.29
N GLY A 413 7.22 4.71 -13.14
CA GLY A 413 7.36 3.33 -12.74
C GLY A 413 8.81 3.00 -12.43
N VAL A 414 9.05 2.18 -11.43
CA VAL A 414 10.32 1.45 -11.29
C VAL A 414 9.99 -0.03 -11.34
N GLN A 415 10.70 -0.78 -12.17
CA GLN A 415 10.39 -2.18 -12.44
C GLN A 415 11.66 -3.04 -12.41
N GLY A 416 11.55 -4.29 -12.00
CA GLY A 416 12.63 -5.27 -12.01
C GLY A 416 12.09 -6.71 -12.09
N ARG A 417 12.96 -7.66 -12.46
CA ARG A 417 12.61 -9.09 -12.49
C ARG A 417 12.85 -9.67 -11.10
N LEU A 418 11.84 -10.28 -10.50
CA LEU A 418 11.96 -10.91 -9.18
C LEU A 418 13.07 -11.97 -9.21
N ALA A 419 13.92 -11.98 -8.19
CA ALA A 419 14.97 -12.99 -8.04
C ALA A 419 14.35 -14.39 -7.85
N ALA A 420 15.06 -15.44 -8.29
CA ALA A 420 14.53 -16.81 -8.29
C ALA A 420 14.27 -17.38 -6.89
N GLU A 421 14.98 -16.85 -5.90
CA GLU A 421 14.87 -17.18 -4.48
C GLU A 421 13.84 -16.35 -3.72
N ALA A 422 13.29 -15.29 -4.34
CA ALA A 422 12.32 -14.39 -3.73
C ALA A 422 10.88 -14.74 -4.19
N ASP A 423 9.91 -14.45 -3.33
CA ASP A 423 8.48 -14.58 -3.62
C ASP A 423 7.71 -13.28 -3.33
N ALA A 424 6.39 -13.32 -3.45
CA ALA A 424 5.51 -12.18 -3.20
C ALA A 424 5.66 -11.62 -1.77
N GLY A 425 5.82 -12.51 -0.78
CA GLY A 425 6.01 -12.14 0.62
C GLY A 425 7.36 -11.45 0.85
N ALA A 426 8.43 -12.00 0.27
CA ALA A 426 9.76 -11.39 0.33
C ALA A 426 9.78 -9.99 -0.33
N ALA A 427 9.13 -9.84 -1.49
CA ALA A 427 9.00 -8.55 -2.16
C ALA A 427 8.23 -7.53 -1.30
N LEU A 428 7.09 -7.91 -0.73
CA LEU A 428 6.33 -7.05 0.17
C LEU A 428 7.14 -6.63 1.40
N ALA A 429 7.81 -7.58 2.06
CA ALA A 429 8.63 -7.30 3.23
C ALA A 429 9.79 -6.33 2.95
N ALA A 430 10.40 -6.40 1.76
CA ALA A 430 11.53 -5.54 1.40
C ALA A 430 11.12 -4.09 1.09
N LEU A 431 9.95 -3.90 0.45
CA LEU A 431 9.43 -2.58 0.10
C LEU A 431 8.67 -1.92 1.26
N PHE A 432 8.18 -2.69 2.23
CA PHE A 432 7.37 -2.18 3.33
C PHE A 432 8.21 -1.56 4.47
N PRO A 433 7.81 -0.42 5.05
CA PRO A 433 6.81 0.53 4.56
C PRO A 433 7.36 1.34 3.36
N GLY A 434 6.45 1.88 2.53
CA GLY A 434 6.83 2.52 1.27
C GLY A 434 7.80 3.69 1.42
N GLY A 435 8.94 3.63 0.74
CA GLY A 435 10.00 4.65 0.85
C GLY A 435 9.50 6.08 0.55
N SER A 436 8.66 6.22 -0.48
CA SER A 436 8.10 7.50 -0.93
C SER A 436 7.33 8.29 0.15
N ILE A 437 6.69 7.59 1.08
CA ILE A 437 5.86 8.20 2.13
C ILE A 437 6.48 8.15 3.53
N ILE A 438 7.68 7.61 3.67
CA ILE A 438 8.47 7.68 4.92
C ILE A 438 9.53 8.75 4.78
N GLY A 439 10.41 8.60 3.80
CA GLY A 439 11.58 9.44 3.59
C GLY A 439 12.88 8.65 3.63
N CYS A 440 14.00 9.37 3.69
CA CYS A 440 15.31 8.84 3.37
C CYS A 440 16.39 9.40 4.33
N PRO A 441 17.24 8.56 4.96
CA PRO A 441 17.25 7.09 4.87
C PRO A 441 16.13 6.41 5.67
N LYS A 442 15.51 5.33 5.14
CA LYS A 442 14.27 4.71 5.67
C LYS A 442 14.32 4.43 7.18
N THR A 443 15.33 3.69 7.64
CA THR A 443 15.53 3.30 9.05
C THR A 443 15.63 4.52 9.98
N VAL A 444 16.46 5.49 9.63
CA VAL A 444 16.66 6.71 10.42
C VAL A 444 15.36 7.51 10.48
N THR A 445 14.71 7.68 9.34
CA THR A 445 13.48 8.44 9.21
C THR A 445 12.33 7.84 10.02
N MET A 446 12.18 6.52 10.07
CA MET A 446 11.16 5.87 10.89
C MET A 446 11.34 6.17 12.39
N THR A 447 12.57 6.15 12.89
CA THR A 447 12.86 6.50 14.30
C THR A 447 12.68 7.99 14.59
N ALA A 448 12.99 8.86 13.63
CA ALA A 448 12.76 10.29 13.73
C ALA A 448 11.26 10.65 13.69
N ILE A 449 10.47 9.94 12.87
CA ILE A 449 9.01 10.04 12.85
C ILE A 449 8.44 9.69 14.22
N ASP A 450 8.89 8.59 14.82
CA ASP A 450 8.47 8.18 16.17
C ASP A 450 8.78 9.26 17.22
N GLU A 451 9.98 9.87 17.19
CA GLU A 451 10.34 10.96 18.09
C GLU A 451 9.43 12.21 17.89
N LEU A 452 9.14 12.55 16.64
CA LEU A 452 8.41 13.76 16.26
C LEU A 452 6.90 13.65 16.51
N GLU A 453 6.28 12.55 16.07
CA GLU A 453 4.84 12.32 16.18
C GLU A 453 4.45 11.83 17.58
N GLY A 454 5.33 11.10 18.26
CA GLY A 454 5.13 10.65 19.64
C GLY A 454 3.98 9.65 19.82
N ALA A 455 3.53 9.01 18.76
CA ALA A 455 2.46 8.02 18.77
C ALA A 455 2.59 7.07 17.55
N PRO A 456 2.09 5.83 17.65
CA PRO A 456 2.05 4.89 16.52
C PRO A 456 1.13 5.40 15.42
N ARG A 457 1.42 5.07 14.14
CA ARG A 457 0.62 5.53 13.00
C ARG A 457 -0.59 4.65 12.69
N GLY A 458 -0.62 3.41 13.18
CA GLY A 458 -1.70 2.46 12.89
C GLY A 458 -1.76 2.11 11.41
N ALA A 459 -2.96 2.19 10.82
CA ALA A 459 -3.17 1.89 9.40
C ALA A 459 -2.53 2.95 8.48
N TRP A 460 -2.42 4.21 8.90
CA TRP A 460 -1.90 5.28 8.04
C TRP A 460 -0.44 5.03 7.67
N THR A 461 -0.10 5.16 6.38
CA THR A 461 1.18 4.78 5.78
C THR A 461 1.56 3.29 5.88
N GLY A 462 0.61 2.44 6.30
CA GLY A 462 0.67 1.00 6.08
C GLY A 462 0.29 0.63 4.64
N SER A 463 -0.21 -0.58 4.45
CA SER A 463 -0.55 -1.11 3.14
C SER A 463 -1.74 -2.07 3.20
N ILE A 464 -2.62 -2.02 2.20
CA ILE A 464 -3.72 -2.97 2.01
C ILE A 464 -3.69 -3.48 0.57
N GLY A 465 -3.97 -4.76 0.40
CA GLY A 465 -3.79 -5.42 -0.89
C GLY A 465 -4.01 -6.93 -0.83
N HIS A 466 -3.48 -7.61 -1.83
CA HIS A 466 -3.53 -9.06 -1.94
C HIS A 466 -2.22 -9.65 -2.46
N MET A 467 -1.99 -10.93 -2.16
CA MET A 467 -0.85 -11.71 -2.64
C MET A 467 -1.23 -13.18 -2.81
N ASN A 468 -0.59 -13.83 -3.77
CA ASN A 468 -0.58 -15.27 -3.95
C ASN A 468 0.84 -15.66 -4.39
N SER A 469 1.63 -16.15 -3.45
CA SER A 469 3.03 -16.50 -3.66
C SER A 469 3.17 -17.68 -4.62
N GLY A 470 2.27 -18.66 -4.52
CA GLY A 470 2.20 -19.79 -5.45
C GLY A 470 1.93 -19.41 -6.91
N ALA A 471 1.13 -18.35 -7.13
CA ALA A 471 0.84 -17.81 -8.45
C ALA A 471 1.86 -16.76 -8.93
N GLY A 472 2.70 -16.23 -8.02
CA GLY A 472 3.61 -15.13 -8.32
C GLY A 472 2.86 -13.82 -8.58
N GLU A 473 1.84 -13.53 -7.77
CA GLU A 473 0.96 -12.37 -7.91
C GLU A 473 0.91 -11.57 -6.61
N ALA A 474 0.97 -10.24 -6.70
CA ALA A 474 0.66 -9.34 -5.58
C ALA A 474 0.26 -7.96 -6.10
N ASP A 475 -0.63 -7.28 -5.39
CA ASP A 475 -0.91 -5.85 -5.59
C ASP A 475 -1.25 -5.21 -4.24
N TRP A 476 -0.46 -4.22 -3.85
CA TRP A 476 -0.49 -3.56 -2.54
C TRP A 476 -0.41 -2.05 -2.71
N ASN A 477 -1.30 -1.33 -2.03
CA ASN A 477 -1.31 0.14 -2.07
C ASN A 477 -0.49 0.74 -0.92
N ILE A 478 -0.47 2.06 -0.84
CA ILE A 478 -0.02 2.80 0.34
C ILE A 478 -1.24 3.43 1.01
N LEU A 479 -1.45 3.22 2.31
CA LEU A 479 -2.60 3.75 3.05
C LEU A 479 -2.46 5.24 3.38
N ILE A 480 -2.73 6.09 2.39
CA ILE A 480 -2.88 7.54 2.52
C ILE A 480 -4.31 7.95 2.18
N ARG A 481 -4.73 9.17 2.54
CA ARG A 481 -6.14 9.60 2.45
C ARG A 481 -7.08 8.57 3.11
N THR A 482 -6.73 8.22 4.34
CA THR A 482 -7.28 7.07 5.06
C THR A 482 -7.91 7.53 6.37
N LEU A 483 -9.09 6.99 6.66
CA LEU A 483 -9.74 6.99 7.95
C LEU A 483 -9.52 5.62 8.59
N GLU A 484 -8.94 5.61 9.77
CA GLU A 484 -8.94 4.46 10.67
C GLU A 484 -9.97 4.69 11.76
N ALA A 485 -10.84 3.72 12.04
CA ALA A 485 -11.89 3.85 13.03
C ALA A 485 -11.94 2.63 13.95
N HIS A 486 -12.17 2.89 15.23
CA HIS A 486 -12.28 1.87 16.28
C HIS A 486 -13.63 2.02 17.00
N SER A 487 -14.30 0.90 17.23
CA SER A 487 -15.60 0.86 17.89
C SER A 487 -15.42 1.11 19.39
N GLY A 488 -16.12 2.11 19.92
CA GLY A 488 -16.22 2.37 21.35
C GLY A 488 -17.54 1.86 21.95
N PRO A 489 -17.73 1.96 23.27
CA PRO A 489 -18.94 1.47 23.94
C PRO A 489 -20.25 2.08 23.43
N ASN A 490 -20.20 3.31 22.91
CA ASN A 490 -21.38 4.07 22.47
C ASN A 490 -21.27 4.60 21.03
N GLU A 491 -20.04 4.78 20.52
CA GLU A 491 -19.77 5.43 19.25
C GLU A 491 -18.42 5.01 18.70
N TRP A 492 -18.26 5.11 17.38
CA TRP A 492 -16.99 4.93 16.70
C TRP A 492 -16.05 6.11 16.97
N HIS A 493 -14.75 5.86 17.03
CA HIS A 493 -13.72 6.87 17.13
C HIS A 493 -12.83 6.81 15.90
N GLY A 494 -12.74 7.93 15.17
CA GLY A 494 -11.96 8.03 13.94
C GLY A 494 -10.60 8.70 14.16
N VAL A 495 -9.64 8.31 13.34
CA VAL A 495 -8.32 8.93 13.19
C VAL A 495 -8.07 9.14 11.71
N VAL A 496 -7.71 10.36 11.34
CA VAL A 496 -7.28 10.75 10.00
C VAL A 496 -5.91 11.40 10.17
N GLN A 497 -4.92 10.94 9.42
CA GLN A 497 -3.58 11.51 9.42
C GLN A 497 -3.20 11.94 8.00
N ALA A 498 -2.54 13.09 7.86
CA ALA A 498 -2.07 13.59 6.58
C ALA A 498 -0.80 14.43 6.75
N GLY A 499 0.07 14.37 5.76
CA GLY A 499 1.41 14.93 5.83
C GLY A 499 2.09 15.04 4.48
N GLY A 500 3.32 15.53 4.50
CA GLY A 500 4.16 15.72 3.33
C GLY A 500 5.63 15.50 3.65
N GLY A 501 6.39 15.18 2.60
CA GLY A 501 7.84 15.06 2.67
C GLY A 501 8.49 16.42 2.87
N VAL A 502 9.06 16.64 4.05
CA VAL A 502 9.83 17.83 4.40
C VAL A 502 11.24 17.69 3.85
N VAL A 503 11.66 18.68 3.07
CA VAL A 503 13.01 18.83 2.52
C VAL A 503 13.66 20.11 3.05
N ILE A 504 14.94 20.34 2.72
CA ILE A 504 15.68 21.52 3.21
C ILE A 504 15.00 22.86 2.86
N ASP A 505 14.38 22.92 1.69
CA ASP A 505 13.69 24.09 1.13
C ASP A 505 12.21 24.17 1.52
N SER A 506 11.71 23.25 2.35
CA SER A 506 10.35 23.31 2.87
C SER A 506 10.13 24.58 3.69
N ILE A 507 8.92 25.15 3.56
CA ILE A 507 8.50 26.33 4.29
C ILE A 507 7.48 25.86 5.34
N PRO A 508 7.73 26.03 6.66
CA PRO A 508 6.86 25.47 7.70
C PRO A 508 5.38 25.81 7.55
N ALA A 509 5.06 27.07 7.23
CA ALA A 509 3.68 27.48 7.03
C ALA A 509 3.01 26.83 5.80
N ALA A 510 3.78 26.53 4.75
CA ALA A 510 3.26 25.86 3.56
C ALA A 510 2.98 24.37 3.85
N GLU A 511 3.86 23.69 4.59
CA GLU A 511 3.67 22.29 4.99
C GLU A 511 2.42 22.10 5.88
N VAL A 512 2.15 23.05 6.78
CA VAL A 512 0.92 23.07 7.58
C VAL A 512 -0.32 23.09 6.68
N GLU A 513 -0.34 23.99 5.69
CA GLU A 513 -1.47 24.13 4.77
C GLU A 513 -1.61 22.91 3.86
N GLU A 514 -0.49 22.31 3.41
CA GLU A 514 -0.49 21.08 2.63
C GLU A 514 -1.10 19.91 3.42
N ALA A 515 -0.71 19.73 4.70
CA ALA A 515 -1.28 18.70 5.56
C ALA A 515 -2.79 18.90 5.74
N ARG A 516 -3.25 20.14 5.99
CA ARG A 516 -4.67 20.47 6.11
C ARG A 516 -5.42 20.18 4.81
N TRP A 517 -4.87 20.56 3.66
CA TRP A 517 -5.46 20.34 2.35
C TRP A 517 -5.61 18.84 2.04
N LYS A 518 -4.57 18.03 2.29
CA LYS A 518 -4.60 16.58 2.08
C LYS A 518 -5.62 15.86 2.98
N ALA A 519 -5.84 16.35 4.20
CA ALA A 519 -6.84 15.80 5.13
C ALA A 519 -8.28 16.23 4.82
N ALA A 520 -8.47 17.39 4.19
CA ALA A 520 -9.74 18.12 4.16
C ALA A 520 -10.94 17.28 3.73
N ALA A 521 -10.79 16.48 2.66
CA ALA A 521 -11.91 15.70 2.17
C ALA A 521 -12.24 14.49 3.06
N ILE A 522 -11.24 13.90 3.71
CA ILE A 522 -11.43 12.77 4.61
C ILE A 522 -12.06 13.26 5.92
N THR A 523 -11.60 14.39 6.45
CA THR A 523 -12.21 15.00 7.64
C THR A 523 -13.63 15.48 7.37
N GLU A 524 -13.92 15.98 6.16
CA GLU A 524 -15.28 16.38 5.75
C GLU A 524 -16.20 15.16 5.62
N ALA A 525 -15.72 14.07 5.00
CA ALA A 525 -16.45 12.81 4.90
C ALA A 525 -16.66 12.12 6.27
N THR A 526 -15.74 12.30 7.22
CA THR A 526 -15.80 11.65 8.54
C THR A 526 -16.63 12.45 9.55
N TRP A 527 -16.32 13.75 9.70
CA TRP A 527 -16.88 14.59 10.76
C TRP A 527 -17.71 15.76 10.26
N GLY A 528 -17.88 15.92 8.94
CA GLY A 528 -18.50 17.12 8.38
C GLY A 528 -17.68 18.39 8.63
N PHE A 529 -16.39 18.23 8.95
CA PHE A 529 -15.45 19.30 9.27
C PHE A 529 -14.35 19.37 8.22
N ARG A 530 -14.15 20.54 7.63
CA ARG A 530 -13.13 20.76 6.61
C ARG A 530 -11.96 21.51 7.23
N THR A 531 -10.78 20.90 7.23
CA THR A 531 -9.54 21.49 7.74
C THR A 531 -9.06 22.62 6.82
N GLY A 532 -8.96 22.41 5.50
CA GLY A 532 -8.46 23.38 4.53
C GLY A 532 -9.53 24.27 3.87
N PHE A 533 -9.09 25.19 2.99
CA PHE A 533 -9.98 25.99 2.14
C PHE A 533 -10.77 25.10 1.16
N SER A 534 -11.92 25.61 0.69
CA SER A 534 -12.82 24.87 -0.20
C SER A 534 -12.19 24.67 -1.58
N ALA A 535 -12.27 23.45 -2.11
CA ALA A 535 -11.89 23.14 -3.50
C ALA A 535 -12.84 23.76 -4.54
N THR A 536 -13.90 24.46 -4.12
CA THR A 536 -14.82 25.20 -5.01
C THR A 536 -14.15 26.33 -5.79
N GLU A 537 -12.85 26.55 -5.64
CA GLU A 537 -12.06 27.53 -6.40
C GLU A 537 -11.12 26.89 -7.43
N LEU A 538 -10.94 25.56 -7.43
CA LEU A 538 -10.08 24.89 -8.40
C LEU A 538 -10.92 24.42 -9.62
N PRO A 539 -10.49 24.72 -10.84
CA PRO A 539 -11.21 24.31 -12.05
C PRO A 539 -11.16 22.78 -12.20
N GLU A 540 -12.32 22.18 -12.45
CA GLU A 540 -12.43 20.76 -12.78
C GLU A 540 -12.20 20.54 -14.27
N ARG A 541 -11.45 19.48 -14.61
CA ARG A 541 -11.11 19.15 -15.99
C ARG A 541 -11.16 17.66 -16.26
N GLU A 542 -11.15 17.32 -17.55
CA GLU A 542 -11.06 15.94 -18.01
C GLU A 542 -9.81 15.25 -17.47
N VAL A 543 -10.01 14.02 -17.02
CA VAL A 543 -9.01 13.18 -16.38
C VAL A 543 -8.32 12.33 -17.45
N GLY A 544 -7.01 12.16 -17.38
CA GLY A 544 -6.30 11.34 -18.36
C GLY A 544 -4.81 11.18 -18.10
N ILE A 545 -4.21 10.26 -18.85
CA ILE A 545 -2.75 10.06 -18.89
C ILE A 545 -2.19 10.88 -20.05
N LEU A 546 -1.27 11.77 -19.75
CA LEU A 546 -0.69 12.72 -20.70
C LEU A 546 0.83 12.53 -20.78
N PRO A 547 1.46 12.72 -21.94
CA PRO A 547 2.91 12.69 -22.04
C PRO A 547 3.53 13.86 -21.26
N VAL A 548 4.73 13.65 -20.72
CA VAL A 548 5.50 14.74 -20.11
C VAL A 548 5.89 15.74 -21.21
N PRO A 549 5.62 17.05 -21.02
CA PRO A 549 5.99 18.07 -22.00
C PRO A 549 7.49 18.05 -22.31
N GLN A 550 7.86 18.28 -23.57
CA GLN A 550 9.27 18.44 -23.93
C GLN A 550 9.77 19.81 -23.46
N VAL A 551 10.86 19.79 -22.71
CA VAL A 551 11.55 20.97 -22.20
C VAL A 551 12.92 21.06 -22.86
N GLU A 552 13.43 22.27 -23.13
CA GLU A 552 14.78 22.46 -23.66
C GLU A 552 15.87 22.29 -22.57
N GLY A 553 17.10 22.05 -23.00
CA GLY A 553 18.27 21.97 -22.11
C GLY A 553 18.44 20.61 -21.43
N VAL A 554 19.13 20.61 -20.29
CA VAL A 554 19.54 19.37 -19.57
C VAL A 554 18.33 18.58 -19.08
N LEU A 555 17.28 19.27 -18.60
CA LEU A 555 16.05 18.64 -18.12
C LEU A 555 15.32 17.88 -19.23
N GLY A 556 15.38 18.35 -20.48
CA GLY A 556 14.78 17.67 -21.64
C GLY A 556 15.43 16.34 -22.02
N GLN A 557 16.64 16.09 -21.51
CA GLN A 557 17.40 14.86 -21.74
C GLN A 557 17.09 13.79 -20.69
N VAL A 558 16.50 14.17 -19.55
CA VAL A 558 16.10 13.25 -18.49
C VAL A 558 14.97 12.39 -19.03
N ARG A 559 15.20 11.08 -19.20
CA ARG A 559 14.20 10.12 -19.69
C ARG A 559 14.44 8.75 -19.08
N PRO A 560 13.40 7.91 -18.94
CA PRO A 560 13.55 6.49 -18.65
C PRO A 560 14.58 5.86 -19.60
N SER A 561 15.41 4.96 -19.06
CA SER A 561 16.30 4.16 -19.90
C SER A 561 15.44 3.27 -20.82
N GLU A 562 15.75 3.25 -22.12
CA GLU A 562 15.21 2.20 -22.99
C GLU A 562 15.64 0.85 -22.39
N ASN A 563 14.65 0.00 -22.12
CA ASN A 563 14.75 -1.29 -21.45
C ASN A 563 16.10 -1.95 -21.79
N PRO A 564 17.07 -2.02 -20.84
CA PRO A 564 18.35 -2.60 -21.16
C PRO A 564 18.10 -4.08 -21.44
N GLU A 565 18.17 -4.48 -22.71
CA GLU A 565 18.36 -5.89 -23.03
C GLU A 565 19.48 -6.37 -22.11
N ILE A 566 19.15 -7.31 -21.21
CA ILE A 566 20.09 -7.84 -20.21
C ILE A 566 21.37 -8.14 -20.96
N GLY A 567 22.40 -7.34 -20.70
CA GLY A 567 23.68 -7.44 -21.36
C GLY A 567 24.33 -8.73 -20.92
N THR A 568 24.00 -9.84 -21.57
CA THR A 568 24.56 -11.17 -21.33
C THR A 568 26.03 -11.29 -21.77
N GLN A 569 26.69 -10.17 -22.07
CA GLN A 569 28.12 -10.17 -22.29
C GLN A 569 28.82 -10.37 -20.95
N ALA A 570 29.13 -11.63 -20.65
CA ALA A 570 30.17 -11.99 -19.70
C ALA A 570 31.44 -11.24 -20.09
N VAL A 571 31.71 -10.13 -19.41
CA VAL A 571 32.96 -9.41 -19.57
C VAL A 571 34.02 -10.22 -18.84
N GLU A 572 34.72 -11.10 -19.56
CA GLU A 572 35.98 -11.68 -19.11
C GLU A 572 37.02 -10.55 -18.97
N ARG A 573 37.02 -9.89 -17.81
CA ARG A 573 38.10 -9.02 -17.34
C ARG A 573 38.40 -9.42 -15.90
N ASP A 574 39.62 -9.13 -15.43
CA ASP A 574 39.92 -9.17 -13.99
C ASP A 574 38.86 -8.35 -13.27
N CYS A 575 37.86 -9.02 -12.68
CA CYS A 575 36.73 -8.36 -12.04
C CYS A 575 37.24 -7.76 -10.72
N PRO A 576 37.29 -6.42 -10.58
CA PRO A 576 37.64 -5.83 -9.31
C PRO A 576 36.58 -6.23 -8.28
N ARG A 577 37.02 -6.74 -7.13
CA ARG A 577 36.15 -7.05 -6.01
C ARG A 577 36.01 -5.80 -5.15
N VAL A 578 34.79 -5.31 -4.98
CA VAL A 578 34.49 -4.12 -4.18
C VAL A 578 33.74 -4.54 -2.94
N LEU A 579 34.26 -4.17 -1.77
CA LEU A 579 33.53 -4.23 -0.52
C LEU A 579 32.89 -2.87 -0.28
N LEU A 580 31.57 -2.78 -0.34
CA LEU A 580 30.80 -1.58 -0.03
C LEU A 580 30.35 -1.69 1.44
N VAL A 581 30.78 -0.76 2.28
CA VAL A 581 30.28 -0.67 3.67
C VAL A 581 29.06 0.24 3.66
N ASP A 582 27.88 -0.33 3.89
CA ASP A 582 26.62 0.40 3.93
C ASP A 582 26.39 0.95 5.34
N ASN A 583 26.23 2.26 5.47
CA ASN A 583 25.90 2.90 6.73
C ASN A 583 24.38 3.20 6.79
N LEU A 584 23.56 2.24 6.36
CA LEU A 584 22.10 2.34 6.22
C LEU A 584 21.66 3.46 5.27
N ASP A 585 22.39 3.65 4.18
CA ASP A 585 22.11 4.68 3.17
C ASP A 585 21.15 4.14 2.11
N SER A 586 20.10 4.90 1.80
CA SER A 586 19.10 4.60 0.78
C SER A 586 19.61 4.56 -0.66
N PHE A 587 20.91 4.76 -0.91
CA PHE A 587 21.49 4.71 -2.25
C PHE A 587 22.60 3.65 -2.41
N SER A 588 22.95 2.91 -1.35
CA SER A 588 24.02 1.91 -1.36
C SER A 588 23.85 0.83 -2.44
N ASN A 589 22.65 0.24 -2.55
CA ASN A 589 22.38 -0.75 -3.58
C ASN A 589 22.43 -0.20 -5.01
N ASN A 590 22.04 1.08 -5.22
CA ASN A 590 22.17 1.72 -6.53
C ASN A 590 23.63 1.87 -6.94
N ILE A 591 24.50 2.25 -6.00
CA ILE A 591 25.95 2.33 -6.20
C ILE A 591 26.51 0.94 -6.51
N ALA A 592 26.09 -0.09 -5.76
CA ALA A 592 26.51 -1.46 -6.00
C ALA A 592 26.12 -1.95 -7.41
N GLN A 593 24.89 -1.69 -7.86
CA GLN A 593 24.48 -2.01 -9.24
C GLN A 593 25.28 -1.23 -10.29
N ALA A 594 25.56 0.06 -10.05
CA ALA A 594 26.38 0.85 -10.96
C ALA A 594 27.79 0.26 -11.10
N LEU A 595 28.39 -0.18 -10.00
CA LEU A 595 29.68 -0.88 -10.00
C LEU A 595 29.60 -2.25 -10.68
N HIS A 596 28.51 -2.99 -10.48
CA HIS A 596 28.27 -4.27 -11.15
C HIS A 596 28.22 -4.12 -12.67
N ARG A 597 27.48 -3.12 -13.17
CA ARG A 597 27.45 -2.76 -14.61
C ARG A 597 28.81 -2.37 -15.18
N LEU A 598 29.72 -1.89 -14.34
CA LEU A 598 31.11 -1.60 -14.72
C LEU A 598 32.03 -2.84 -14.68
N GLY A 599 31.50 -4.02 -14.32
CA GLY A 599 32.19 -5.30 -14.30
C GLY A 599 32.80 -5.68 -12.94
N ALA A 600 32.38 -5.02 -11.85
CA ALA A 600 32.85 -5.34 -10.49
C ALA A 600 32.00 -6.42 -9.81
N GLU A 601 32.65 -7.27 -9.00
CA GLU A 601 31.97 -8.11 -8.02
C GLU A 601 31.82 -7.29 -6.74
N VAL A 602 30.59 -6.91 -6.38
CA VAL A 602 30.33 -6.07 -5.21
C VAL A 602 29.75 -6.91 -4.09
N VAL A 603 30.33 -6.80 -2.90
CA VAL A 603 29.79 -7.36 -1.66
C VAL A 603 29.43 -6.19 -0.76
N ILE A 604 28.15 -6.11 -0.36
CA ILE A 604 27.68 -5.11 0.60
C ILE A 604 27.80 -5.71 2.00
N VAL A 605 28.33 -4.92 2.93
CA VAL A 605 28.38 -5.25 4.36
C VAL A 605 27.76 -4.09 5.12
N GLU A 606 26.73 -4.40 5.89
CA GLU A 606 26.04 -3.48 6.82
C GLU A 606 26.82 -3.30 8.13
#